data_AF-A0A5C4M340-F1
#
_entry.id   AF-A0A5C4M340-F1
#
_cell.length_a   1.000
_cell.length_b   1.000
_cell.length_c   1.000
_cell.angle_alpha   90.00
_cell.angle_beta   90.00
_cell.angle_gamma   90.00
#
_symmetry.space_group_name_H-M   'P 1'
#
loop_
_entity.id
_entity.type
_entity.pdbx_description
1 polymer ?
#
loop_
_entity_poly.entity_id
_entity_poly.type
_entity_poly.pdbx_seq_one_letter_code
_entity_poly.pdbx_strand_id
1 'polypeptide(L)'
;MKSLAPTIAAMSEERAARLRGLVVRQLIDSTRAADGHFTLLHLFLLPPGSGETRFKLYEVVQPVDVNAPIRQVVEDVREELTSSGDPRLVDGVDDRWRRVDPDLRGFYLGTGARFMAPDLKTTGTTIMRLVDTTAVVVTLDAAQEPALLQTSRPVVVDEQVYPAIRQIPATAEPPFVLIDTFAGLLRDSGGEAFRPFG
;
A
#
# COMPACT_ATOMS: atom_id res chain seq x y z
N MET A 1 8.11 5.98 12.41
CA MET A 1 8.32 5.03 11.30
C MET A 1 9.12 5.69 10.17
N LYS A 2 9.99 4.98 9.44
CA LYS A 2 10.71 5.56 8.28
C LYS A 2 9.83 5.53 7.03
N SER A 3 9.79 6.61 6.27
CA SER A 3 8.99 6.72 5.03
C SER A 3 9.88 6.82 3.80
N LEU A 4 9.48 6.18 2.69
CA LEU A 4 10.21 6.30 1.43
C LEU A 4 9.90 7.60 0.66
N ALA A 5 8.95 8.43 1.14
CA ALA A 5 8.55 9.67 0.47
C ALA A 5 9.72 10.60 0.06
N PRO A 6 10.69 10.91 0.96
CA PRO A 6 11.80 11.79 0.60
C PRO A 6 12.67 11.20 -0.50
N THR A 7 12.83 9.88 -0.52
CA THR A 7 13.61 9.16 -1.53
C THR A 7 12.94 9.21 -2.88
N ILE A 8 11.62 8.97 -2.94
CA ILE A 8 10.87 9.06 -4.19
C ILE A 8 10.91 10.49 -4.74
N ALA A 9 10.81 11.50 -3.88
CA ALA A 9 10.89 12.90 -4.27
C ALA A 9 12.26 13.28 -4.88
N ALA A 10 13.33 12.57 -4.52
CA ALA A 10 14.68 12.77 -5.07
C ALA A 10 14.96 11.94 -6.33
N MET A 11 14.08 11.02 -6.72
CA MET A 11 14.24 10.20 -7.92
C MET A 11 13.83 10.95 -9.20
N SER A 12 14.41 10.57 -10.34
CA SER A 12 13.81 10.91 -11.63
C SER A 12 12.44 10.24 -11.78
N GLU A 13 11.55 10.84 -12.57
CA GLU A 13 10.20 10.29 -12.78
C GLU A 13 10.24 8.85 -13.32
N GLU A 14 11.23 8.51 -14.16
CA GLU A 14 11.41 7.15 -14.65
C GLU A 14 11.72 6.16 -13.51
N ARG A 15 12.65 6.51 -12.61
CA ARG A 15 13.01 5.66 -11.45
C ARG A 15 11.83 5.54 -10.48
N ALA A 16 11.11 6.65 -10.25
CA ALA A 16 9.90 6.64 -9.44
C ALA A 16 8.81 5.75 -10.07
N ALA A 17 8.58 5.84 -11.38
CA ALA A 17 7.59 5.01 -12.09
C ALA A 17 7.92 3.51 -12.02
N ARG A 18 9.21 3.14 -12.12
CA ARG A 18 9.68 1.75 -11.94
C ARG A 18 9.44 1.26 -10.51
N LEU A 19 9.76 2.07 -9.50
CA LEU A 19 9.49 1.71 -8.11
C LEU A 19 7.99 1.54 -7.84
N ARG A 20 7.15 2.48 -8.31
CA ARG A 20 5.68 2.35 -8.21
C ARG A 20 5.19 1.07 -8.89
N GLY A 21 5.78 0.71 -10.02
CA GLY A 21 5.47 -0.54 -10.73
C GLY A 21 5.81 -1.81 -9.95
N LEU A 22 6.92 -1.83 -9.20
CA LEU A 22 7.24 -2.92 -8.27
C LEU A 22 6.18 -3.05 -7.18
N VAL A 23 5.69 -1.92 -6.66
CA VAL A 23 4.60 -1.90 -5.67
C VAL A 23 3.31 -2.45 -6.27
N VAL A 24 2.92 -2.00 -7.46
CA VAL A 24 1.74 -2.50 -8.18
C VAL A 24 1.83 -4.00 -8.40
N ARG A 25 2.99 -4.52 -8.81
CA ARG A 25 3.21 -5.96 -8.99
C ARG A 25 3.02 -6.72 -7.69
N GLN A 26 3.60 -6.25 -6.59
CA GLN A 26 3.40 -6.86 -5.29
C GLN A 26 1.91 -6.91 -4.89
N LEU A 27 1.14 -5.85 -5.17
CA LEU A 27 -0.29 -5.82 -4.90
C LEU A 27 -1.05 -6.88 -5.70
N ILE A 28 -0.70 -7.07 -6.97
CA ILE A 28 -1.29 -8.11 -7.83
C ILE A 28 -1.00 -9.49 -7.22
N ASP A 29 0.25 -9.74 -6.82
CA ASP A 29 0.68 -11.02 -6.27
C ASP A 29 0.03 -11.31 -4.89
N SER A 30 -0.11 -10.30 -4.02
CA SER A 30 -0.63 -10.46 -2.65
C SER A 30 -2.15 -10.48 -2.54
N THR A 31 -2.86 -9.87 -3.50
CA THR A 31 -4.34 -9.88 -3.53
C THR A 31 -4.93 -11.30 -3.66
N ARG A 32 -4.12 -12.27 -4.06
CA ARG A 32 -4.48 -13.69 -4.19
C ARG A 32 -4.78 -14.40 -2.85
N ALA A 33 -4.59 -13.75 -1.71
CA ALA A 33 -4.64 -14.36 -0.37
C ALA A 33 -5.63 -13.71 0.62
N ALA A 34 -6.64 -12.97 0.14
CA ALA A 34 -7.55 -12.21 1.02
C ALA A 34 -8.67 -13.07 1.64
N ASP A 35 -8.84 -12.96 2.96
CA ASP A 35 -9.94 -13.55 3.72
C ASP A 35 -10.88 -12.42 4.20
N GLY A 36 -12.08 -12.32 3.61
CA GLY A 36 -13.16 -11.43 4.09
C GLY A 36 -13.44 -10.19 3.23
N HIS A 37 -14.49 -9.43 3.58
CA HIS A 37 -15.07 -8.39 2.72
C HIS A 37 -14.18 -7.14 2.50
N PHE A 38 -13.51 -6.66 3.55
CA PHE A 38 -12.66 -5.47 3.54
C PHE A 38 -11.40 -5.71 4.37
N THR A 39 -10.23 -5.36 3.82
CA THR A 39 -8.94 -5.51 4.51
C THR A 39 -8.12 -4.23 4.37
N LEU A 40 -7.75 -3.61 5.49
CA LEU A 40 -6.81 -2.50 5.53
C LEU A 40 -5.38 -3.03 5.48
N LEU A 41 -4.56 -2.52 4.57
CA LEU A 41 -3.18 -2.97 4.37
C LEU A 41 -2.20 -1.81 4.35
N HIS A 42 -0.99 -2.08 4.83
CA HIS A 42 0.13 -1.15 4.86
C HIS A 42 1.35 -1.80 4.21
N LEU A 43 1.97 -1.12 3.25
CA LEU A 43 3.11 -1.66 2.51
C LEU A 43 4.44 -1.12 3.03
N PHE A 44 5.43 -2.01 3.06
CA PHE A 44 6.79 -1.71 3.48
C PHE A 44 7.81 -2.27 2.49
N LEU A 45 8.90 -1.52 2.30
CA LEU A 45 10.10 -1.92 1.57
C LEU A 45 11.24 -2.16 2.55
N LEU A 46 11.62 -3.41 2.74
CA LEU A 46 12.81 -3.78 3.49
C LEU A 46 14.04 -3.68 2.59
N PRO A 47 15.01 -2.80 2.90
CA PRO A 47 16.31 -2.80 2.22
C PRO A 47 17.05 -4.13 2.47
N PRO A 48 17.91 -4.56 1.55
CA PRO A 48 18.72 -5.75 1.74
C PRO A 48 19.49 -5.71 3.07
N GLY A 49 19.50 -6.84 3.78
CA GLY A 49 20.40 -7.04 4.90
C GLY A 49 21.87 -7.12 4.48
N SER A 50 22.79 -7.19 5.45
CA SER A 50 24.20 -7.46 5.17
C SER A 50 24.34 -8.80 4.41
N GLY A 51 24.98 -8.77 3.24
CA GLY A 51 25.14 -9.94 2.36
C GLY A 51 23.94 -10.27 1.48
N GLU A 52 22.82 -9.53 1.59
CA GLU A 52 21.70 -9.61 0.66
C GLU A 52 21.85 -8.54 -0.45
N THR A 53 21.29 -8.82 -1.62
CA THR A 53 21.30 -7.88 -2.77
C THR A 53 19.91 -7.42 -3.18
N ARG A 54 18.87 -8.02 -2.61
CA ARG A 54 17.48 -7.80 -3.02
C ARG A 54 16.69 -7.12 -1.92
N PHE A 55 15.88 -6.15 -2.32
CA PHE A 55 14.82 -5.60 -1.49
C PHE A 55 13.71 -6.62 -1.31
N LYS A 56 12.97 -6.52 -0.20
CA LYS A 56 11.76 -7.30 0.04
C LYS A 56 10.58 -6.34 0.23
N LEU A 57 9.50 -6.58 -0.50
CA LEU A 57 8.22 -5.91 -0.28
C LEU A 57 7.37 -6.81 0.62
N TYR A 58 6.72 -6.23 1.62
CA TYR A 58 5.77 -6.97 2.45
C TYR A 58 4.58 -6.09 2.83
N GLU A 59 3.45 -6.73 3.09
CA GLU A 59 2.23 -6.09 3.57
C GLU A 59 1.98 -6.42 5.04
N VAL A 60 1.38 -5.47 5.73
CA VAL A 60 0.89 -5.60 7.10
C VAL A 60 -0.61 -5.39 7.03
N VAL A 61 -1.37 -6.41 7.40
CA VAL A 61 -2.82 -6.34 7.47
C VAL A 61 -3.21 -5.80 8.84
N GLN A 62 -3.86 -4.65 8.86
CA GLN A 62 -4.42 -4.08 10.08
C GLN A 62 -5.83 -4.64 10.32
N PRO A 63 -6.11 -5.20 11.50
CA PRO A 63 -7.44 -5.66 11.82
C PRO A 63 -8.41 -4.48 11.84
N VAL A 64 -9.61 -4.69 11.31
CA VAL A 64 -10.70 -3.69 11.28
C VAL A 64 -12.01 -4.42 11.48
N ASP A 65 -12.96 -3.82 12.20
CA ASP A 65 -14.32 -4.35 12.26
C ASP A 65 -15.04 -4.07 10.94
N VAL A 66 -15.09 -5.10 10.08
CA VAL A 66 -15.74 -5.02 8.76
C VAL A 66 -17.26 -4.83 8.82
N ASN A 67 -17.87 -5.04 9.98
CA ASN A 67 -19.31 -4.84 10.17
C ASN A 67 -19.64 -3.45 10.74
N ALA A 68 -18.65 -2.71 11.24
CA ALA A 68 -18.84 -1.37 11.75
C ALA A 68 -19.07 -0.36 10.60
N PRO A 69 -19.79 0.75 10.84
CA PRO A 69 -19.89 1.84 9.89
C PRO A 69 -18.50 2.39 9.52
N ILE A 70 -18.26 2.69 8.23
CA ILE A 70 -16.94 3.18 7.73
C ILE A 70 -16.39 4.32 8.58
N ARG A 71 -17.24 5.26 9.00
CA ARG A 71 -16.81 6.39 9.84
C ARG A 71 -16.21 5.92 11.17
N GLN A 72 -16.79 4.91 11.80
CA GLN A 72 -16.27 4.34 13.04
C GLN A 72 -14.92 3.65 12.79
N VAL A 73 -14.82 2.86 11.73
CA VAL A 73 -13.54 2.24 11.31
C VAL A 73 -12.43 3.28 11.11
N VAL A 74 -12.75 4.44 10.50
CA VAL A 74 -11.79 5.53 10.34
C VAL A 74 -11.30 6.08 11.68
N GLU A 75 -12.22 6.28 12.63
CA GLU A 75 -11.89 6.84 13.94
C GLU A 75 -11.03 5.86 14.76
N ASP A 76 -11.42 4.58 14.79
CA ASP A 76 -10.71 3.53 15.53
C ASP A 76 -9.28 3.36 14.99
N VAL A 77 -9.13 3.22 13.67
CA VAL A 77 -7.81 3.10 13.03
C VAL A 77 -6.96 4.35 13.26
N ARG A 78 -7.56 5.54 13.23
CA ARG A 78 -6.85 6.79 13.52
C ARG A 78 -6.30 6.79 14.94
N GLU A 79 -7.10 6.41 15.92
CA GLU A 79 -6.68 6.35 17.32
C GLU A 79 -5.53 5.35 17.50
N GLU A 80 -5.67 4.14 16.95
CA GLU A 80 -4.65 3.10 16.98
C GLU A 80 -3.33 3.53 16.33
N LEU A 81 -3.38 4.07 15.10
CA LEU A 81 -2.18 4.51 14.39
C LEU A 81 -1.52 5.71 15.08
N THR A 82 -2.30 6.60 15.68
CA THR A 82 -1.76 7.74 16.44
C THR A 82 -1.04 7.26 17.69
N SER A 83 -1.56 6.24 18.37
CA SER A 83 -0.97 5.69 19.59
C SER A 83 0.28 4.84 19.31
N SER A 84 0.27 4.03 18.25
CA SER A 84 1.34 3.09 17.92
C SER A 84 2.48 3.74 17.12
N GLY A 85 2.17 4.72 16.28
CA GLY A 85 3.12 5.41 15.39
C GLY A 85 3.73 4.54 14.28
N ASP A 86 3.35 3.26 14.20
CA ASP A 86 3.78 2.29 13.20
C ASP A 86 2.70 1.20 13.05
N PRO A 87 2.13 0.98 11.84
CA PRO A 87 1.12 -0.04 11.61
C PRO A 87 1.52 -1.46 12.00
N ARG A 88 2.82 -1.76 12.10
CA ARG A 88 3.33 -3.06 12.57
C ARG A 88 3.12 -3.30 14.05
N LEU A 89 2.90 -2.23 14.82
CA LEU A 89 2.78 -2.24 16.28
C LEU A 89 1.33 -2.07 16.76
N VAL A 90 0.35 -2.06 15.84
CA VAL A 90 -1.08 -2.05 16.20
C VAL A 90 -1.48 -3.42 16.76
N ASP A 91 -2.31 -3.41 17.80
CA ASP A 91 -2.80 -4.62 18.45
C ASP A 91 -3.63 -5.48 17.47
N GLY A 92 -3.43 -6.80 17.51
CA GLY A 92 -4.15 -7.75 16.65
C GLY A 92 -3.67 -7.82 15.19
N VAL A 93 -2.62 -7.07 14.83
CA VAL A 93 -1.94 -7.22 13.54
C VAL A 93 -1.32 -8.61 13.41
N ASP A 94 -1.39 -9.16 12.20
CA ASP A 94 -0.74 -10.42 11.85
C ASP A 94 0.78 -10.34 12.01
N ASP A 95 1.36 -11.23 12.82
CA ASP A 95 2.79 -11.25 13.12
C ASP A 95 3.68 -11.86 12.01
N ARG A 96 3.11 -12.31 10.88
CA ARG A 96 3.91 -12.86 9.75
C ARG A 96 4.98 -11.88 9.26
N TRP A 97 4.75 -10.58 9.33
CA TRP A 97 5.74 -9.56 8.94
C TRP A 97 7.02 -9.63 9.78
N ARG A 98 6.96 -10.08 11.05
CA ARG A 98 8.13 -10.18 11.94
C ARG A 98 9.19 -11.17 11.43
N ARG A 99 8.77 -12.16 10.63
CA ARG A 99 9.71 -13.11 9.99
C ARG A 99 10.52 -12.45 8.87
N VAL A 100 9.98 -11.37 8.29
CA VAL A 100 10.62 -10.62 7.19
C VAL A 100 11.44 -9.47 7.74
N ASP A 101 10.89 -8.71 8.70
CA ASP A 101 11.49 -7.49 9.23
C ASP A 101 11.43 -7.41 10.77
N PRO A 102 12.17 -8.27 11.50
CA PRO A 102 12.12 -8.33 12.96
C PRO A 102 12.62 -7.06 13.64
N ASP A 103 13.48 -6.29 12.96
CA ASP A 103 14.13 -5.09 13.48
C ASP A 103 13.45 -3.79 13.03
N LEU A 104 12.26 -3.87 12.43
CA LEU A 104 11.46 -2.73 11.97
C LEU A 104 12.19 -1.79 10.98
N ARG A 105 13.12 -2.32 10.17
CA ARG A 105 13.97 -1.54 9.24
C ARG A 105 13.25 -1.10 7.96
N GLY A 106 12.11 -1.70 7.66
CA GLY A 106 11.31 -1.44 6.47
C GLY A 106 10.87 0.02 6.36
N PHE A 107 10.96 0.55 5.15
CA PHE A 107 10.45 1.87 4.81
C PHE A 107 8.99 1.77 4.39
N TYR A 108 8.16 2.59 5.00
CA TYR A 108 6.75 2.69 4.64
C TYR A 108 6.56 3.21 3.21
N LEU A 109 5.71 2.52 2.45
CA LEU A 109 5.42 2.79 1.04
C LEU A 109 3.99 3.29 0.80
N GLY A 110 3.07 3.04 1.72
CA GLY A 110 1.71 3.55 1.65
C GLY A 110 0.70 2.61 2.29
N THR A 111 -0.56 3.03 2.26
CA THR A 111 -1.70 2.31 2.82
C THR A 111 -2.76 2.13 1.75
N GLY A 112 -3.53 1.06 1.86
CA GLY A 112 -4.59 0.75 0.94
C GLY A 112 -5.66 -0.11 1.58
N ALA A 113 -6.72 -0.37 0.83
CA ALA A 113 -7.74 -1.30 1.21
C ALA A 113 -8.02 -2.28 0.08
N ARG A 114 -8.25 -3.53 0.46
CA ARG A 114 -8.65 -4.61 -0.43
C ARG A 114 -10.12 -4.92 -0.19
N PHE A 115 -10.89 -4.98 -1.28
CA PHE A 115 -12.31 -5.26 -1.30
C PHE A 115 -12.53 -6.54 -2.11
N MET A 116 -13.26 -7.50 -1.55
CA MET A 116 -13.67 -8.66 -2.34
C MET A 116 -14.77 -8.31 -3.32
N ALA A 117 -14.76 -9.00 -4.46
CA ALA A 117 -15.79 -8.84 -5.47
C ALA A 117 -17.14 -9.37 -4.97
N PRO A 118 -18.25 -8.67 -5.27
CA PRO A 118 -19.59 -9.18 -5.02
C PRO A 118 -20.01 -10.28 -6.02
N ASP A 119 -19.30 -10.42 -7.15
CA ASP A 119 -19.59 -11.40 -8.19
C ASP A 119 -18.38 -12.28 -8.56
N LEU A 120 -18.63 -13.40 -9.22
CA LEU A 120 -17.61 -14.39 -9.59
C LEU A 120 -16.68 -13.95 -10.74
N LYS A 121 -16.87 -12.74 -11.31
CA LYS A 121 -16.08 -12.30 -12.48
C LYS A 121 -14.76 -11.66 -12.08
N THR A 122 -14.66 -11.18 -10.84
CA THR A 122 -13.46 -10.55 -10.31
C THR A 122 -13.06 -11.21 -8.99
N THR A 123 -11.77 -11.19 -8.68
CA THR A 123 -11.26 -11.69 -7.39
C THR A 123 -11.32 -10.58 -6.32
N GLY A 124 -11.30 -9.31 -6.74
CA GLY A 124 -11.43 -8.16 -5.86
C GLY A 124 -10.75 -6.92 -6.42
N THR A 125 -10.91 -5.82 -5.70
CA THR A 125 -10.30 -4.52 -6.00
C THR A 125 -9.43 -4.08 -4.84
N THR A 126 -8.17 -3.75 -5.14
CA THR A 126 -7.26 -3.09 -4.21
C THR A 126 -7.15 -1.62 -4.60
N ILE A 127 -7.41 -0.76 -3.63
CA ILE A 127 -7.23 0.68 -3.73
C ILE A 127 -6.08 1.08 -2.81
N MET A 128 -5.16 1.92 -3.26
CA MET A 128 -4.00 2.30 -2.46
C MET A 128 -3.59 3.75 -2.69
N ARG A 129 -3.05 4.38 -1.64
CA ARG A 129 -2.30 5.63 -1.69
C ARG A 129 -0.85 5.38 -1.31
N LEU A 130 0.05 5.62 -2.25
CA LEU A 130 1.49 5.56 -2.01
C LEU A 130 1.98 6.82 -1.27
N VAL A 131 3.12 6.71 -0.58
CA VAL A 131 3.74 7.81 0.18
C VAL A 131 4.10 9.03 -0.66
N ASP A 132 4.23 8.87 -1.98
CA ASP A 132 4.46 9.98 -2.93
C ASP A 132 3.16 10.59 -3.49
N THR A 133 2.02 10.25 -2.88
CA THR A 133 0.64 10.64 -3.25
C THR A 133 0.06 9.95 -4.48
N THR A 134 0.73 8.96 -5.06
CA THR A 134 0.16 8.19 -6.18
C THR A 134 -1.04 7.38 -5.70
N ALA A 135 -2.22 7.63 -6.29
CA ALA A 135 -3.37 6.75 -6.17
C ALA A 135 -3.21 5.57 -7.12
N VAL A 136 -3.55 4.38 -6.64
CA VAL A 136 -3.52 3.12 -7.39
C VAL A 136 -4.86 2.42 -7.19
N VAL A 137 -5.45 1.94 -8.29
CA VAL A 137 -6.60 1.02 -8.29
C VAL A 137 -6.20 -0.18 -9.12
N VAL A 138 -6.30 -1.37 -8.53
CA VAL A 138 -6.09 -2.66 -9.19
C VAL A 138 -7.33 -3.50 -9.00
N THR A 139 -7.94 -3.97 -10.07
CA THR A 139 -8.97 -5.02 -10.02
C THR A 139 -8.44 -6.24 -10.71
N LEU A 140 -8.54 -7.39 -10.06
CA LEU A 140 -8.17 -8.68 -10.65
C LEU A 140 -9.42 -9.40 -11.16
N ASP A 141 -9.34 -10.02 -12.33
CA ASP A 141 -10.38 -10.93 -12.83
C ASP A 141 -10.37 -12.26 -12.07
N ALA A 142 -11.27 -13.18 -12.45
CA ALA A 142 -11.35 -14.53 -11.88
C ALA A 142 -10.11 -15.40 -12.15
N ALA A 143 -9.27 -15.06 -13.13
CA ALA A 143 -8.00 -15.71 -13.40
C ALA A 143 -6.84 -15.09 -12.61
N GLN A 144 -7.13 -14.12 -11.73
CA GLN A 144 -6.15 -13.35 -10.96
C GLN A 144 -5.19 -12.53 -11.84
N GLU A 145 -5.67 -12.12 -13.01
CA GLU A 145 -4.99 -11.20 -13.93
C GLU A 145 -5.57 -9.78 -13.79
N PRO A 146 -4.79 -8.71 -14.05
CA PRO A 146 -5.27 -7.34 -13.95
C PRO A 146 -6.37 -7.03 -14.99
N ALA A 147 -7.62 -6.99 -14.55
CA ALA A 147 -8.76 -6.53 -15.35
C ALA A 147 -8.80 -5.00 -15.45
N LEU A 148 -8.32 -4.32 -14.40
CA LEU A 148 -8.21 -2.88 -14.32
C LEU A 148 -6.93 -2.50 -13.57
N LEU A 149 -6.15 -1.60 -14.16
CA LEU A 149 -5.05 -0.92 -13.49
C LEU A 149 -5.15 0.58 -13.79
N GLN A 150 -5.41 1.39 -12.76
CA GLN A 150 -5.45 2.84 -12.86
C GLN A 150 -4.49 3.46 -11.86
N THR A 151 -3.68 4.41 -12.32
CA THR A 151 -2.72 5.11 -11.47
C THR A 151 -2.77 6.61 -11.72
N SER A 152 -2.68 7.42 -10.68
CA SER A 152 -2.68 8.89 -10.83
C SER A 152 -1.33 9.46 -11.28
N ARG A 153 -0.29 8.62 -11.33
CA ARG A 153 1.05 8.90 -11.86
C ARG A 153 1.53 7.72 -12.70
N PRO A 154 2.48 7.91 -13.63
CA PRO A 154 3.02 6.83 -14.43
C PRO A 154 3.63 5.71 -13.57
N VAL A 155 3.41 4.48 -14.01
CA VAL A 155 4.05 3.29 -13.43
C VAL A 155 4.62 2.40 -14.54
N VAL A 156 5.66 1.62 -14.23
CA VAL A 156 6.27 0.67 -15.17
C VAL A 156 6.16 -0.74 -14.61
N VAL A 157 5.30 -1.58 -15.18
CA VAL A 157 5.12 -2.98 -14.77
C VAL A 157 5.55 -3.86 -15.94
N ASP A 158 6.45 -4.82 -15.72
CA ASP A 158 6.96 -5.70 -16.79
C ASP A 158 7.52 -4.95 -18.02
N GLU A 159 8.26 -3.87 -17.78
CA GLU A 159 8.76 -2.92 -18.81
C GLU A 159 7.68 -2.22 -19.64
N GLN A 160 6.40 -2.45 -19.34
CA GLN A 160 5.27 -1.73 -19.93
C GLN A 160 4.98 -0.47 -19.12
N VAL A 161 4.92 0.67 -19.82
CA VAL A 161 4.55 1.96 -19.22
C VAL A 161 3.03 2.09 -19.18
N TYR A 162 2.49 2.28 -17.99
CA TYR A 162 1.10 2.64 -17.76
C TYR A 162 1.02 4.14 -17.50
N PRO A 163 0.35 4.92 -18.37
CA PRO A 163 0.27 6.36 -18.22
C PRO A 163 -0.64 6.77 -17.05
N ALA A 164 -0.41 7.98 -16.53
CA ALA A 164 -1.26 8.55 -15.50
C ALA A 164 -2.68 8.80 -16.01
N ILE A 165 -3.67 8.33 -15.25
CA ILE A 165 -5.09 8.64 -15.45
C ILE A 165 -5.45 9.79 -14.51
N ARG A 166 -5.73 10.96 -15.09
CA ARG A 166 -5.94 12.21 -14.34
C ARG A 166 -7.21 12.23 -13.49
N GLN A 167 -8.20 11.39 -13.82
CA GLN A 167 -9.44 11.24 -13.07
C GLN A 167 -9.72 9.76 -12.86
N ILE A 168 -9.56 9.31 -11.62
CA ILE A 168 -9.98 7.98 -11.18
C ILE A 168 -11.34 8.20 -10.50
N PRO A 169 -12.48 7.83 -11.12
CA PRO A 169 -13.81 8.17 -10.59
C PRO A 169 -14.04 7.74 -9.14
N ALA A 170 -13.42 6.63 -8.74
CA ALA A 170 -13.51 6.08 -7.40
C ALA A 170 -12.87 6.96 -6.30
N THR A 171 -12.06 7.97 -6.63
CA THR A 171 -11.35 8.78 -5.60
C THR A 171 -12.26 9.62 -4.71
N ALA A 172 -13.52 9.81 -5.08
CA ALA A 172 -14.52 10.50 -4.25
C ALA A 172 -15.32 9.54 -3.36
N GLU A 173 -15.10 8.24 -3.45
CA GLU A 173 -15.86 7.23 -2.70
C GLU A 173 -15.31 7.05 -1.27
N PRO A 174 -16.15 6.65 -0.30
CA PRO A 174 -15.73 6.49 1.10
C PRO A 174 -14.47 5.64 1.33
N PRO A 175 -14.22 4.55 0.57
CA PRO A 175 -12.96 3.82 0.61
C PRO A 175 -11.71 4.67 0.40
N PHE A 176 -11.75 5.58 -0.59
CA PHE A 176 -10.63 6.45 -0.90
C PHE A 176 -10.44 7.53 0.14
N VAL A 177 -11.54 8.09 0.68
CA VAL A 177 -11.49 9.05 1.78
C VAL A 177 -10.83 8.43 3.02
N LEU A 178 -11.17 7.18 3.33
CA LEU A 178 -10.56 6.41 4.41
C LEU A 178 -9.04 6.22 4.18
N ILE A 179 -8.65 5.77 2.99
CA ILE A 179 -7.24 5.58 2.62
C ILE A 179 -6.46 6.89 2.66
N ASP A 180 -7.02 7.98 2.15
CA ASP A 180 -6.36 9.29 2.14
C ASP A 180 -6.21 9.87 3.55
N THR A 181 -7.20 9.65 4.42
CA THR A 181 -7.12 10.02 5.84
C THR A 181 -5.95 9.31 6.51
N PHE A 182 -5.83 7.99 6.31
CA PHE A 182 -4.76 7.18 6.91
C PHE A 182 -3.39 7.50 6.33
N ALA A 183 -3.31 7.69 5.00
CA ALA A 183 -2.07 8.09 4.34
C ALA A 183 -1.59 9.46 4.84
N GLY A 184 -2.50 10.39 5.15
CA GLY A 184 -2.17 11.68 5.77
C GLY A 184 -1.53 11.51 7.15
N LEU A 185 -2.20 10.78 8.04
CA LEU A 185 -1.71 10.54 9.42
C LEU A 185 -0.29 9.95 9.45
N LEU A 186 -0.01 8.99 8.58
CA LEU A 186 1.29 8.30 8.54
C LEU A 186 2.40 9.08 7.82
N ARG A 187 2.07 10.17 7.12
CA ARG A 187 3.05 11.06 6.48
C ARG A 187 3.55 12.14 7.43
N ASP A 188 2.69 12.64 8.31
CA ASP A 188 3.02 13.74 9.23
C ASP A 188 3.90 13.30 10.42
N SER A 189 4.10 12.00 10.61
CA SER A 189 4.96 11.41 11.65
C SER A 189 6.48 11.45 11.37
N GLY A 190 6.93 12.13 10.31
CA GLY A 190 8.35 12.40 10.03
C GLY A 190 9.14 11.22 9.43
N GLY A 191 10.09 11.50 8.53
CA GLY A 191 10.90 10.46 7.91
C GLY A 191 12.29 10.94 7.48
N GLU A 192 13.32 10.17 7.85
CA GLU A 192 14.68 10.31 7.31
C GLU A 192 14.74 9.83 5.85
N ALA A 193 15.50 10.53 5.02
CA ALA A 193 15.65 10.18 3.61
C ALA A 193 16.50 8.91 3.43
N PHE A 194 15.94 7.89 2.76
CA PHE A 194 16.69 6.72 2.31
C PHE A 194 17.49 7.05 1.04
N ARG A 195 18.77 6.66 0.99
CA ARG A 195 19.66 6.84 -0.17
C ARG A 195 20.04 5.46 -0.73
N PRO A 196 19.29 4.93 -1.72
CA PRO A 196 19.55 3.60 -2.26
C PRO A 196 20.82 3.50 -3.10
N PHE A 197 21.36 4.64 -3.53
CA PHE A 197 22.58 4.73 -4.32
C PHE A 197 23.38 5.87 -3.72
N GLY A 198 24.59 5.57 -3.25
CA GLY A 198 25.55 6.59 -2.81
C GLY A 198 25.83 7.60 -3.92
#